data_AF-A0A4S2N8D6-F1
#
_entry.id   AF-A0A4S2N8D6-F1
#
_cell.length_a   1.000
_cell.length_b   1.000
_cell.length_c   1.000
_cell.angle_alpha   90.00
_cell.angle_beta   90.00
_cell.angle_gamma   90.00
#
_symmetry.space_group_name_H-M   'P 1'
#
loop_
_entity.id
_entity.type
_entity.pdbx_description
1 polymer ?
#
loop_
_entity_poly.entity_id
_entity_poly.type
_entity_poly.pdbx_seq_one_letter_code
_entity_poly.pdbx_strand_id
1 'polypeptide(L)'
;MPPLRPLPHLSLLRVSLRHHSTPPPPNPARLTKPSKFVPPSHPSRRPLKDPVNYPGPPTSSNPTKHYPHTLPPPNTLAHSIITSRRLHFWFSLSILAVLGGIVSYSNFVRTNPYAHTVFWEWSRPIASVNSFWVAWRTSYLEQSMKVHQEHQKIGKELEKRAEFRKEHGQDEQEGFGGWKLKEGWEDGRVREAEKLEAVKELAVRKEMEKLKAEAGLGVELPSDRMERELLEKEVEKHEGKKGTLDEVLKGERNWWKFW
;
A
#
# COMPACT_ATOMS: atom_id res chain seq x y z
N MET A 1 -34.35 25.97 36.14
CA MET A 1 -33.55 24.72 36.15
C MET A 1 -34.06 23.80 35.05
N PRO A 2 -33.28 23.53 33.98
CA PRO A 2 -33.69 22.58 32.95
C PRO A 2 -33.25 21.14 33.30
N PRO A 3 -34.02 20.10 32.92
CA PRO A 3 -33.69 18.71 33.20
C PRO A 3 -32.57 18.19 32.29
N LEU A 4 -31.64 17.45 32.89
CA LEU A 4 -30.49 16.83 32.25
C LEU A 4 -30.92 15.70 31.29
N ARG A 5 -30.47 15.78 30.03
CA ARG A 5 -30.63 14.70 29.04
C ARG A 5 -29.65 13.56 29.36
N PRO A 6 -30.06 12.28 29.30
CA PRO A 6 -29.15 11.15 29.43
C PRO A 6 -28.28 11.01 28.17
N LEU A 7 -26.99 10.75 28.37
CA LEU A 7 -25.98 10.54 27.32
C LEU A 7 -26.20 9.21 26.58
N PRO A 8 -25.93 9.13 25.26
CA PRO A 8 -25.97 7.88 24.53
C PRO A 8 -24.80 6.97 24.94
N HIS A 9 -25.12 5.70 25.19
CA HIS A 9 -24.18 4.62 25.46
C HIS A 9 -23.33 4.37 24.22
N LEU A 10 -22.06 4.75 24.25
CA LEU A 10 -21.08 4.37 23.24
C LEU A 10 -20.70 2.90 23.45
N SER A 11 -21.33 2.03 22.68
CA SER A 11 -20.92 0.64 22.52
C SER A 11 -19.57 0.58 21.80
N LEU A 12 -18.50 0.53 22.60
CA LEU A 12 -17.14 0.31 22.12
C LEU A 12 -17.08 -1.02 21.36
N LEU A 13 -16.91 -0.93 20.04
CA LEU A 13 -16.46 -2.03 19.19
C LEU A 13 -15.12 -2.53 19.72
N ARG A 14 -15.15 -3.65 20.44
CA ARG A 14 -13.97 -4.35 20.93
C ARG A 14 -13.32 -5.09 19.75
N VAL A 15 -12.51 -4.36 18.98
CA VAL A 15 -11.64 -4.96 17.95
C VAL A 15 -10.60 -5.81 18.66
N SER A 16 -10.79 -7.13 18.63
CA SER A 16 -9.82 -8.10 19.13
C SER A 16 -8.70 -8.27 18.11
N LEU A 17 -7.60 -7.53 18.31
CA LEU A 17 -6.34 -7.78 17.63
C LEU A 17 -5.69 -9.03 18.23
N ARG A 18 -5.88 -10.19 17.59
CA ARG A 18 -5.13 -11.41 17.95
C ARG A 18 -3.70 -11.29 17.41
N HIS A 19 -2.74 -11.19 18.33
CA HIS A 19 -1.32 -11.37 18.03
C HIS A 19 -1.04 -12.87 17.85
N HIS A 20 -0.33 -13.23 16.78
CA HIS A 20 0.03 -14.60 16.43
C HIS A 20 1.54 -14.77 16.58
N SER A 21 2.00 -15.26 17.73
CA SER A 21 3.35 -15.82 17.90
C SER A 21 3.46 -16.61 19.21
N THR A 22 2.82 -17.77 19.25
CA THR A 22 3.19 -18.84 20.18
C THR A 22 3.23 -20.14 19.38
N PRO A 23 4.33 -20.90 19.40
CA PRO A 23 4.36 -22.20 18.76
C PRO A 23 3.31 -23.11 19.41
N PRO A 24 2.57 -23.91 18.62
CA PRO A 24 1.50 -24.76 19.15
C PRO A 24 2.08 -25.80 20.12
N PRO A 25 1.42 -26.07 21.26
CA PRO A 25 1.85 -27.14 22.16
C PRO A 25 1.76 -28.50 21.45
N PRO A 26 2.67 -29.45 21.75
CA PRO A 26 2.62 -30.79 21.18
C PRO A 26 1.28 -31.45 21.53
N ASN A 27 0.59 -31.94 20.50
CA ASN A 27 -0.78 -32.45 20.57
C ASN A 27 -1.02 -33.34 21.82
N PRO A 28 -2.03 -33.05 22.67
CA PRO A 28 -2.42 -34.00 23.71
C PRO A 28 -2.87 -35.29 23.04
N ALA A 29 -2.36 -36.43 23.52
CA ALA A 29 -2.66 -37.77 22.99
C ALA A 29 -4.18 -37.98 22.87
N ARG A 30 -4.73 -37.74 21.68
CA ARG A 30 -6.12 -37.99 21.37
C ARG A 30 -6.29 -39.48 21.22
N LEU A 31 -7.12 -40.07 22.08
CA LEU A 31 -7.63 -41.42 21.92
C LEU A 31 -8.13 -41.57 20.48
N THR A 32 -7.57 -42.54 19.73
CA THR A 32 -7.99 -42.80 18.35
C THR A 32 -9.48 -43.07 18.37
N LYS A 33 -10.26 -42.27 17.62
CA LYS A 33 -11.69 -42.51 17.50
C LYS A 33 -11.88 -43.96 17.02
N PRO A 34 -12.77 -44.75 17.64
CA PRO A 34 -13.02 -46.11 17.20
C PRO A 34 -13.46 -46.10 15.74
N SER A 35 -12.96 -47.07 14.95
CA SER A 35 -13.36 -47.22 13.55
C SER A 35 -14.88 -47.32 13.48
N LYS A 36 -15.51 -46.40 12.73
CA LYS A 36 -16.96 -46.42 12.53
C LYS A 36 -17.33 -47.77 11.90
N PHE A 37 -18.32 -48.47 12.45
CA PHE A 37 -18.78 -49.74 11.89
C PHE A 37 -19.28 -49.50 10.46
N VAL A 38 -18.62 -50.13 9.48
CA VAL A 38 -18.97 -50.03 8.07
C VAL A 38 -19.46 -51.40 7.63
N PRO A 39 -20.78 -51.59 7.39
CA PRO A 39 -21.28 -52.86 6.92
C PRO A 39 -20.71 -53.16 5.52
N PRO A 40 -20.55 -54.44 5.14
CA PRO A 40 -19.89 -54.83 3.89
C PRO A 40 -20.57 -54.29 2.62
N SER A 41 -21.83 -53.85 2.71
CA SER A 41 -22.59 -53.25 1.61
C SER A 41 -22.32 -51.77 1.36
N HIS A 42 -21.60 -51.07 2.25
CA HIS A 42 -21.37 -49.64 2.14
C HIS A 42 -19.88 -49.34 2.17
N PRO A 43 -19.17 -49.16 1.04
CA PRO A 43 -17.74 -48.88 1.08
C PRO A 43 -17.48 -47.56 1.83
N SER A 44 -16.46 -47.55 2.69
CA SER A 44 -16.05 -46.38 3.49
C SER A 44 -15.68 -45.17 2.61
N ARG A 45 -15.29 -45.42 1.36
CA ARG A 45 -15.07 -44.41 0.32
C ARG A 45 -16.17 -44.48 -0.72
N ARG A 46 -16.74 -43.32 -1.08
CA ARG A 46 -17.57 -43.18 -2.28
C ARG A 46 -16.73 -43.61 -3.50
N PRO A 47 -17.27 -44.39 -4.45
CA PRO A 47 -16.54 -44.75 -5.65
C PRO A 47 -16.13 -43.49 -6.39
N LEU A 48 -14.88 -43.43 -6.85
CA LEU A 48 -14.29 -42.30 -7.60
C LEU A 48 -14.87 -42.16 -9.01
N LYS A 49 -15.88 -42.96 -9.36
CA LYS A 49 -16.50 -43.00 -10.68
C LYS A 49 -17.74 -42.12 -10.62
N ASP A 50 -17.82 -41.15 -11.52
CA ASP A 50 -18.98 -40.29 -11.67
C ASP A 50 -20.25 -41.16 -11.72
N PRO A 51 -21.34 -40.77 -11.03
CA PRO A 51 -22.55 -41.56 -11.01
C PRO A 51 -23.08 -41.69 -12.44
N VAL A 52 -22.94 -42.89 -13.01
CA VAL A 52 -23.54 -43.30 -14.28
C VAL A 52 -25.04 -43.50 -14.04
N ASN A 53 -25.75 -42.41 -13.74
CA ASN A 53 -27.17 -42.42 -13.39
C ASN A 53 -28.06 -41.92 -14.53
N TYR A 54 -27.62 -42.03 -15.79
CA TYR A 54 -28.48 -41.80 -16.93
C TYR A 54 -28.23 -42.86 -18.02
N PRO A 55 -29.24 -43.67 -18.40
CA PRO A 55 -29.16 -44.61 -19.52
C PRO A 55 -29.31 -43.88 -20.86
N GLY A 56 -28.56 -42.79 -21.05
CA GLY A 56 -28.52 -42.03 -22.28
C GLY A 56 -27.08 -41.93 -22.80
N PRO A 57 -26.88 -41.51 -24.06
CA PRO A 57 -25.57 -41.28 -24.63
C PRO A 57 -24.76 -40.36 -23.69
N PRO A 58 -23.46 -40.61 -23.49
CA PRO A 58 -22.64 -39.74 -22.66
C PRO A 58 -22.79 -38.30 -23.17
N THR A 59 -23.23 -37.40 -22.30
CA THR A 59 -23.38 -35.99 -22.63
C THR A 59 -22.00 -35.39 -22.84
N SER A 60 -21.45 -35.53 -24.05
CA SER A 60 -20.31 -34.73 -24.46
C SER A 60 -20.79 -33.28 -24.45
N SER A 61 -20.29 -32.49 -23.49
CA SER A 61 -20.50 -31.05 -23.43
C SER A 61 -19.99 -30.45 -24.73
N ASN A 62 -20.91 -30.17 -25.66
CA ASN A 62 -20.58 -29.46 -26.88
C ASN A 62 -20.73 -27.97 -26.57
N PRO A 63 -19.62 -27.21 -26.42
CA PRO A 63 -19.67 -25.81 -26.02
C PRO A 63 -20.42 -24.93 -27.02
N THR A 64 -20.58 -25.40 -28.26
CA THR A 64 -21.25 -24.68 -29.35
C THR A 64 -22.77 -24.80 -29.33
N LYS A 65 -23.35 -25.76 -28.58
CA LYS A 65 -24.80 -25.94 -28.53
C LYS A 65 -25.41 -24.99 -27.49
N HIS A 66 -26.28 -24.09 -27.94
CA HIS A 66 -26.98 -23.14 -27.08
C HIS A 66 -28.42 -23.61 -26.84
N TYR A 67 -28.80 -23.72 -25.57
CA TYR A 67 -30.17 -24.04 -25.17
C TYR A 67 -30.82 -22.83 -24.49
N PRO A 68 -32.14 -22.65 -24.62
CA PRO A 68 -32.85 -21.63 -23.85
C PRO A 68 -32.58 -21.85 -22.35
N HIS A 69 -32.28 -20.77 -21.62
CA HIS A 69 -31.89 -20.76 -20.20
C HIS A 69 -30.50 -21.31 -19.84
N THR A 70 -29.67 -21.67 -20.83
CA THR A 70 -28.25 -21.97 -20.57
C THR A 70 -27.38 -20.72 -20.74
N LEU A 71 -26.21 -20.74 -20.10
CA LEU A 71 -25.21 -19.69 -20.30
C LEU A 71 -24.87 -19.56 -21.79
N PRO A 72 -24.52 -18.34 -22.25
CA PRO A 72 -24.08 -18.15 -23.63
C PRO A 72 -22.80 -18.97 -23.90
N PRO A 73 -22.56 -19.38 -25.15
CA PRO A 73 -21.45 -20.27 -25.49
C PRO A 73 -20.08 -19.63 -25.18
N PRO A 74 -19.06 -20.46 -24.85
CA PRO A 74 -17.74 -20.00 -24.44
C PRO A 74 -16.96 -19.52 -25.67
N ASN A 75 -16.86 -18.19 -25.79
CA ASN A 75 -16.29 -17.37 -26.88
C ASN A 75 -17.18 -16.16 -27.20
N THR A 76 -18.35 -16.04 -26.56
CA THR A 76 -19.17 -14.82 -26.63
C THR A 76 -18.73 -13.80 -25.59
N LEU A 77 -18.90 -12.51 -25.91
CA LEU A 77 -18.67 -11.43 -24.95
C LEU A 77 -19.58 -11.58 -23.72
N ALA A 78 -20.84 -11.98 -23.92
CA ALA A 78 -21.78 -12.24 -22.84
C ALA A 78 -21.24 -13.30 -21.86
N HIS A 79 -20.68 -14.41 -22.36
CA HIS A 79 -20.04 -15.41 -21.51
C HIS A 79 -18.84 -14.83 -20.75
N SER A 80 -18.01 -14.03 -21.44
CA SER A 80 -16.84 -13.40 -20.81
C SER A 80 -17.22 -12.42 -19.70
N ILE A 81 -18.26 -11.60 -19.88
CA ILE A 81 -18.70 -10.62 -18.90
C ILE A 81 -19.26 -11.34 -17.67
N ILE A 82 -20.10 -12.36 -17.85
CA ILE A 82 -20.75 -13.10 -16.74
C ILE A 82 -19.74 -13.97 -15.97
N THR A 83 -18.81 -14.63 -16.65
CA THR A 83 -17.92 -15.61 -15.99
C THR A 83 -16.61 -15.01 -15.49
N SER A 84 -16.14 -13.89 -16.06
CA SER A 84 -14.84 -13.32 -15.66
C SER A 84 -14.93 -12.51 -14.36
N ARG A 85 -14.18 -12.95 -13.34
CA ARG A 85 -14.05 -12.23 -12.06
C ARG A 85 -13.36 -10.89 -12.22
N ARG A 86 -12.43 -10.79 -13.16
CA ARG A 86 -11.67 -9.57 -13.43
C ARG A 86 -12.56 -8.45 -13.96
N LEU A 87 -13.42 -8.73 -14.94
CA LEU A 87 -14.33 -7.70 -15.47
C LEU A 87 -15.31 -7.23 -14.39
N HIS A 88 -15.89 -8.15 -13.62
CA HIS A 88 -16.75 -7.77 -12.50
C HIS A 88 -16.06 -6.82 -11.51
N PHE A 89 -14.80 -7.10 -11.17
CA PHE A 89 -14.01 -6.24 -10.29
C PHE A 89 -13.76 -4.85 -10.90
N TRP A 90 -13.36 -4.77 -12.17
CA TRP A 90 -13.15 -3.48 -12.83
C TRP A 90 -14.44 -2.68 -12.99
N PHE A 91 -15.57 -3.33 -13.30
CA PHE A 91 -16.87 -2.66 -13.40
C PHE A 91 -17.35 -2.16 -12.04
N SER A 92 -17.29 -2.98 -10.99
CA SER A 92 -17.69 -2.54 -9.64
C SER A 92 -16.81 -1.40 -9.15
N LEU A 93 -15.49 -1.48 -9.38
CA LEU A 93 -14.54 -0.41 -9.06
C LEU A 93 -14.82 0.87 -9.85
N SER A 94 -15.12 0.75 -11.16
CA SER A 94 -15.45 1.89 -12.02
C SER A 94 -16.73 2.59 -11.58
N ILE A 95 -17.78 1.82 -11.26
CA ILE A 95 -19.06 2.39 -10.81
C ILE A 95 -18.86 3.13 -9.48
N LEU A 96 -18.11 2.54 -8.56
CA LEU A 96 -17.81 3.17 -7.27
C LEU A 96 -16.96 4.44 -7.43
N ALA A 97 -15.98 4.42 -8.33
CA ALA A 97 -15.15 5.59 -8.64
C ALA A 97 -15.97 6.72 -9.27
N VAL A 98 -16.86 6.43 -10.22
CA VAL A 98 -17.74 7.43 -10.84
C VAL A 98 -18.70 8.03 -9.82
N LEU A 99 -19.34 7.19 -8.99
CA LEU A 99 -20.24 7.67 -7.94
C LEU A 99 -19.51 8.55 -6.91
N GLY A 100 -18.32 8.13 -6.46
CA GLY A 100 -17.46 8.93 -5.59
C GLY A 100 -17.06 10.26 -6.23
N GLY A 101 -16.74 10.26 -7.52
CA GLY A 101 -16.45 11.45 -8.30
C GLY A 101 -17.62 12.42 -8.35
N ILE A 102 -18.84 11.93 -8.60
CA ILE A 102 -20.05 12.76 -8.64
C ILE A 102 -20.34 13.40 -7.27
N VAL A 103 -20.22 12.62 -6.18
CA VAL A 103 -20.41 13.15 -4.82
C VAL A 103 -19.34 14.19 -4.49
N SER A 104 -18.07 13.93 -4.83
CA SER A 104 -16.98 14.87 -4.65
C SER A 104 -17.21 16.18 -5.42
N TYR A 105 -17.59 16.09 -6.69
CA TYR A 105 -17.94 17.23 -7.53
C TYR A 105 -19.10 18.03 -6.94
N SER A 106 -20.20 17.36 -6.55
CA SER A 106 -21.36 18.02 -5.96
C SER A 106 -21.01 18.71 -4.64
N ASN A 107 -20.11 18.12 -3.83
CA ASN A 107 -19.67 18.74 -2.59
C ASN A 107 -18.79 19.97 -2.86
N PHE A 108 -17.88 19.87 -3.84
CA PHE A 108 -16.99 20.95 -4.24
C PHE A 108 -17.76 22.18 -4.69
N VAL A 109 -18.74 22.01 -5.59
CA VAL A 109 -19.55 23.13 -6.12
C VAL A 109 -20.35 23.82 -5.01
N ARG A 110 -20.75 23.10 -3.96
CA ARG A 110 -21.55 23.65 -2.85
C ARG A 110 -20.72 24.37 -1.79
N THR A 111 -19.50 23.91 -1.53
CA THR A 111 -18.71 24.34 -0.35
C THR A 111 -17.52 25.22 -0.71
N ASN A 112 -17.00 25.12 -1.93
CA ASN A 112 -15.71 25.70 -2.29
C ASN A 112 -15.87 27.06 -2.99
N PRO A 113 -15.07 28.09 -2.62
CA PRO A 113 -15.10 29.38 -3.30
C PRO A 113 -14.69 29.31 -4.78
N TYR A 114 -13.90 28.30 -5.17
CA TYR A 114 -13.43 28.10 -6.54
C TYR A 114 -14.46 27.43 -7.46
N ALA A 115 -15.67 27.18 -6.99
CA ALA A 115 -16.73 26.54 -7.78
C ALA A 115 -17.00 27.24 -9.12
N HIS A 116 -16.88 28.57 -9.16
CA HIS A 116 -17.11 29.38 -10.36
C HIS A 116 -16.10 29.14 -11.49
N THR A 117 -14.93 28.57 -11.20
CA THR A 117 -13.89 28.29 -12.21
C THR A 117 -14.15 26.99 -12.98
N VAL A 118 -15.06 26.15 -12.48
CA VAL A 118 -15.37 24.86 -13.07
C VAL A 118 -16.47 25.02 -14.11
N PHE A 119 -16.22 24.53 -15.33
CA PHE A 119 -17.22 24.50 -16.40
C PHE A 119 -17.60 23.06 -16.73
N TRP A 120 -18.90 22.78 -16.81
CA TRP A 120 -19.41 21.46 -17.18
C TRP A 120 -20.09 21.52 -18.56
N GLU A 121 -19.48 20.88 -19.54
CA GLU A 121 -19.90 20.93 -20.93
C GLU A 121 -19.81 19.52 -21.55
N TRP A 122 -20.95 18.98 -21.99
CA TRP A 122 -21.03 17.61 -22.52
C TRP A 122 -20.27 17.45 -23.84
N SER A 123 -20.13 18.53 -24.61
CA SER A 123 -19.36 18.50 -25.87
C SER A 123 -17.85 18.37 -25.66
N ARG A 124 -17.33 18.69 -24.47
CA ARG A 124 -15.88 18.68 -24.16
C ARG A 124 -15.60 18.06 -22.79
N PRO A 125 -15.85 16.75 -22.59
CA PRO A 125 -15.77 16.11 -21.28
C PRO A 125 -14.37 16.18 -20.68
N ILE A 126 -13.32 16.01 -21.49
CA ILE A 126 -11.92 16.08 -21.03
C ILE A 126 -11.59 17.49 -20.54
N ALA A 127 -12.08 18.53 -21.23
CA ALA A 127 -11.85 19.91 -20.83
C ALA A 127 -12.57 20.23 -19.50
N SER A 128 -13.80 19.74 -19.32
CA SER A 128 -14.54 19.89 -18.07
C SER A 128 -13.83 19.23 -16.89
N VAL A 129 -13.33 17.99 -17.05
CA VAL A 129 -12.55 17.31 -16.00
C VAL A 129 -11.28 18.08 -15.69
N ASN A 130 -10.57 18.59 -16.70
CA ASN A 130 -9.36 19.41 -16.48
C ASN A 130 -9.68 20.71 -15.72
N SER A 131 -10.80 21.38 -16.03
CA SER A 131 -11.21 22.59 -15.32
C SER A 131 -11.48 22.32 -13.84
N PHE A 132 -12.17 21.22 -13.54
CA PHE A 132 -12.41 20.75 -12.18
C PHE A 132 -11.10 20.41 -11.46
N TRP A 133 -10.18 19.73 -12.15
CA TRP A 133 -8.88 19.37 -11.59
C TRP A 133 -8.05 20.60 -11.22
N VAL A 134 -8.03 21.61 -12.10
CA VAL A 134 -7.34 22.89 -11.83
C VAL A 134 -7.97 23.58 -10.61
N ALA A 135 -9.31 23.68 -10.57
CA ALA A 135 -10.02 24.29 -9.45
C ALA A 135 -9.76 23.56 -8.12
N TRP A 136 -9.81 22.23 -8.13
CA TRP A 136 -9.47 21.39 -6.98
C TRP A 136 -8.05 21.70 -6.53
N ARG A 137 -7.07 21.60 -7.44
CA ARG A 137 -5.66 21.82 -7.12
C ARG A 137 -5.43 23.19 -6.48
N THR A 138 -6.02 24.25 -7.03
CA THR A 138 -5.93 25.59 -6.46
C THR A 138 -6.49 25.64 -5.04
N SER A 139 -7.66 25.05 -4.81
CA SER A 139 -8.24 25.01 -3.47
C SER A 139 -7.40 24.22 -2.46
N TYR A 140 -6.77 23.13 -2.92
CA TYR A 140 -5.88 22.31 -2.09
C TYR A 140 -4.58 23.05 -1.75
N LEU A 141 -4.02 23.78 -2.71
CA LEU A 141 -2.84 24.62 -2.50
C LEU A 141 -3.13 25.69 -1.46
N GLU A 142 -4.28 26.37 -1.53
CA GLU A 142 -4.67 27.33 -0.50
C GLU A 142 -4.81 26.72 0.88
N GLN A 143 -5.48 25.57 0.99
CA GLN A 143 -5.63 24.87 2.26
C GLN A 143 -4.27 24.49 2.85
N SER A 144 -3.36 24.01 1.99
CA SER A 144 -2.00 23.67 2.37
C SER A 144 -1.21 24.89 2.83
N MET A 145 -1.36 26.04 2.16
CA MET A 145 -0.74 27.30 2.61
C MET A 145 -1.32 27.77 3.95
N LYS A 146 -2.62 27.66 4.17
CA LYS A 146 -3.27 28.03 5.44
C LYS A 146 -2.76 27.16 6.59
N VAL A 147 -2.73 25.85 6.42
CA VAL A 147 -2.19 24.91 7.42
C VAL A 147 -0.70 25.18 7.68
N HIS A 148 0.08 25.45 6.63
CA HIS A 148 1.48 25.82 6.80
C HIS A 148 1.64 27.12 7.60
N GLN A 149 0.85 28.15 7.30
CA GLN A 149 0.86 29.41 8.04
C GLN A 149 0.48 29.22 9.52
N GLU A 150 -0.50 28.36 9.81
CA GLU A 150 -0.88 28.03 11.19
C GLU A 150 0.26 27.31 11.92
N HIS A 151 0.91 26.34 11.29
CA HIS A 151 2.07 25.65 11.86
C HIS A 151 3.24 26.61 12.11
N GLN A 152 3.48 27.56 11.19
CA GLN A 152 4.50 28.59 11.37
C GLN A 152 4.18 29.52 12.54
N LYS A 153 2.91 29.87 12.76
CA LYS A 153 2.49 30.67 13.92
C LYS A 153 2.74 29.91 15.22
N ILE A 154 2.37 28.63 15.27
CA ILE A 154 2.62 27.78 16.45
C ILE A 154 4.12 27.66 16.72
N GLY A 155 4.95 27.44 15.68
CA GLY A 155 6.41 27.40 15.81
C GLY A 155 6.98 28.70 16.41
N LYS A 156 6.56 29.86 15.88
CA LYS A 156 6.97 31.17 16.40
C LYS A 156 6.49 31.42 17.83
N GLU A 157 5.31 30.96 18.20
CA GLU A 157 4.82 31.05 19.58
C GLU A 157 5.63 30.18 20.54
N LEU A 158 6.03 28.98 20.11
CA LEU A 158 6.90 28.10 20.89
C LEU A 158 8.30 28.68 21.06
N GLU A 159 8.85 29.30 20.02
CA GLU A 159 10.14 30.00 20.05
C GLU A 159 10.10 31.17 21.04
N LYS A 160 9.09 32.04 20.97
CA LYS A 160 8.90 33.12 21.95
C LYS A 160 8.78 32.61 23.38
N ARG A 161 8.06 31.50 23.59
CA ARG A 161 7.96 30.87 24.91
C ARG A 161 9.30 30.30 25.37
N ALA A 162 10.13 29.81 24.45
CA ALA A 162 11.47 29.36 24.77
C ALA A 162 12.36 30.54 25.14
N GLU A 163 12.39 31.60 24.33
CA GLU A 163 13.10 32.86 24.60
C GLU A 163 12.73 33.44 25.97
N PHE A 164 11.43 33.53 26.27
CA PHE A 164 10.96 34.00 27.58
C PHE A 164 11.50 33.17 28.75
N ARG A 165 11.57 31.84 28.61
CA ARG A 165 12.16 30.96 29.64
C ARG A 165 13.66 31.18 29.79
N LYS A 166 14.38 31.40 28.68
CA LYS A 166 15.82 31.70 28.71
C LYS A 166 16.09 32.99 29.46
N GLU A 167 15.35 34.05 29.13
CA GLU A 167 15.52 35.38 29.73
C GLU A 167 15.18 35.40 31.22
N HIS A 168 14.23 34.57 31.66
CA HIS A 168 13.85 34.45 33.08
C HIS A 168 14.71 33.43 33.86
N GLY A 169 15.82 32.95 33.29
CA GLY A 169 16.75 32.06 33.97
C GLY A 169 16.19 30.66 34.30
N GLN A 170 15.09 30.26 33.66
CA GLN A 170 14.46 28.95 33.86
C GLN A 170 15.10 27.83 33.01
N ASP A 171 16.19 28.13 32.30
CA ASP A 171 16.88 27.17 31.43
C ASP A 171 17.91 26.29 32.17
N GLU A 172 18.35 26.67 33.38
CA GLU A 172 19.42 25.94 34.11
C GLU A 172 18.92 24.83 35.03
N GLN A 173 17.63 24.78 35.40
CA GLN A 173 17.07 23.62 36.11
C GLN A 173 16.37 22.69 35.13
N GLU A 174 17.09 21.63 34.79
CA GLU A 174 16.66 20.38 34.17
C GLU A 174 15.20 20.00 34.51
N GLY A 175 14.26 20.47 33.70
CA GLY A 175 12.83 20.22 33.85
C GLY A 175 12.33 19.16 32.87
N PHE A 176 12.75 17.92 33.10
CA PHE A 176 12.11 16.65 32.73
C PHE A 176 10.63 16.75 32.26
N GLY A 177 10.40 16.97 30.95
CA GLY A 177 9.05 17.27 30.45
C GLY A 177 8.84 17.22 28.92
N GLY A 178 9.42 16.24 28.22
CA GLY A 178 8.74 15.57 27.10
C GLY A 178 8.68 16.18 25.69
N TRP A 179 9.36 17.30 25.36
CA TRP A 179 9.32 17.86 23.98
C TRP A 179 10.67 17.96 23.26
N LYS A 180 11.82 17.72 23.92
CA LYS A 180 13.15 17.68 23.26
C LYS A 180 13.48 16.35 22.55
N LEU A 181 12.66 15.30 22.69
CA LEU A 181 12.90 14.01 22.01
C LEU A 181 12.56 14.06 20.50
N LYS A 182 11.87 15.11 20.02
CA LYS A 182 11.49 15.23 18.61
C LYS A 182 12.61 15.81 17.73
N GLU A 183 13.50 16.64 18.29
CA GLU A 183 14.63 17.21 17.54
C GLU A 183 15.60 16.11 17.07
N GLY A 184 15.89 15.11 17.90
CA GLY A 184 16.71 13.96 17.49
C GLY A 184 16.07 13.06 16.41
N TRP A 185 14.74 13.08 16.28
CA TRP A 185 14.00 12.32 15.26
C TRP A 185 13.88 13.09 13.94
N GLU A 186 13.89 14.42 13.99
CA GLU A 186 13.96 15.30 12.82
C GLU A 186 15.39 15.36 12.27
N ASP A 187 16.41 15.48 13.12
CA ASP A 187 17.83 15.39 12.73
C ASP A 187 18.18 14.03 12.11
N GLY A 188 17.58 12.95 12.60
CA GLY A 188 17.72 11.61 12.01
C GLY A 188 17.17 11.53 10.58
N ARG A 189 15.99 12.14 10.33
CA ARG A 189 15.38 12.16 8.99
C ARG A 189 16.10 13.09 8.02
N VAL A 190 16.62 14.23 8.49
CA VAL A 190 17.43 15.12 7.65
C VAL A 190 18.73 14.42 7.26
N ARG A 191 19.40 13.74 8.20
CA ARG A 191 20.59 12.92 7.92
C ARG A 191 20.30 11.74 6.99
N GLU A 192 19.13 11.11 7.09
CA GLU A 192 18.72 10.06 6.15
C GLU A 192 18.38 10.61 4.76
N ALA A 193 17.76 11.78 4.67
CA ALA A 193 17.49 12.45 3.41
C ALA A 193 18.79 12.85 2.71
N GLU A 194 19.75 13.42 3.44
CA GLU A 194 21.08 13.77 2.92
C GLU A 194 21.85 12.52 2.45
N LYS A 195 21.76 11.40 3.17
CA LYS A 195 22.29 10.11 2.71
C LYS A 195 21.62 9.62 1.43
N LEU A 196 20.30 9.76 1.31
CA LEU A 196 19.56 9.35 0.12
C LEU A 196 19.90 10.23 -1.09
N GLU A 197 20.12 11.53 -0.89
CA GLU A 197 20.59 12.44 -1.93
C GLU A 197 22.02 12.12 -2.36
N ALA A 198 22.93 11.87 -1.41
CA ALA A 198 24.29 11.40 -1.72
C ALA A 198 24.27 10.07 -2.50
N VAL A 199 23.39 9.13 -2.15
CA VAL A 199 23.22 7.87 -2.89
C VAL A 199 22.70 8.10 -4.31
N LYS A 200 21.77 9.04 -4.49
CA LYS A 200 21.29 9.42 -5.84
C LYS A 200 22.40 10.07 -6.66
N GLU A 201 23.20 10.96 -6.07
CA GLU A 201 24.35 11.57 -6.75
C GLU A 201 25.40 10.54 -7.14
N LEU A 202 25.69 9.56 -6.28
CA LEU A 202 26.58 8.45 -6.60
C LEU A 202 26.03 7.56 -7.72
N ALA A 203 24.72 7.34 -7.76
CA ALA A 203 24.09 6.61 -8.86
C ALA A 203 24.21 7.37 -10.18
N VAL A 204 23.97 8.68 -10.19
CA VAL A 204 24.17 9.54 -11.37
C VAL A 204 25.63 9.54 -11.81
N ARG A 205 26.59 9.62 -10.87
CA ARG A 205 28.03 9.53 -11.18
C ARG A 205 28.39 8.18 -11.82
N LYS A 206 27.89 7.07 -11.28
CA LYS A 206 28.10 5.73 -11.87
C LYS A 206 27.51 5.60 -13.26
N GLU A 207 26.35 6.19 -13.51
CA GLU A 207 25.78 6.22 -14.88
C GLU A 207 26.63 7.07 -15.82
N MET A 208 27.14 8.21 -15.35
CA MET A 208 28.05 9.05 -16.14
C MET A 208 29.39 8.37 -16.43
N GLU A 209 29.95 7.61 -15.47
CA GLU A 209 31.15 6.80 -15.67
C GLU A 209 30.90 5.64 -16.63
N LYS A 210 29.75 4.98 -16.54
CA LYS A 210 29.35 3.94 -17.49
C LYS A 210 29.23 4.51 -18.90
N LEU A 211 28.62 5.68 -19.06
CA LEU A 211 28.55 6.39 -20.35
C LEU A 211 29.94 6.81 -20.85
N LYS A 212 30.85 7.21 -19.96
CA LYS A 212 32.26 7.51 -20.32
C LYS A 212 33.06 6.27 -20.72
N ALA A 213 32.84 5.15 -20.04
CA ALA A 213 33.46 3.87 -20.36
C ALA A 213 32.94 3.33 -21.70
N GLU A 214 31.64 3.45 -21.96
CA GLU A 214 31.02 3.16 -23.26
C GLU A 214 31.51 4.13 -24.36
N ALA A 215 31.88 5.37 -24.01
CA ALA A 215 32.47 6.36 -24.92
C ALA A 215 33.99 6.21 -25.16
N GLY A 216 34.67 5.24 -24.53
CA GLY A 216 36.05 4.86 -24.88
C GLY A 216 37.15 5.89 -24.61
N LEU A 217 36.92 6.88 -23.73
CA LEU A 217 37.92 7.89 -23.36
C LEU A 217 38.63 7.53 -22.05
N GLY A 218 39.55 6.57 -22.13
CA GLY A 218 40.42 6.18 -21.01
C GLY A 218 41.68 7.05 -20.95
N VAL A 219 41.72 8.02 -20.03
CA VAL A 219 42.97 8.63 -19.55
C VAL A 219 43.06 8.30 -18.06
N GLU A 220 43.88 7.32 -17.71
CA GLU A 220 44.10 6.90 -16.32
C GLU A 220 44.92 7.97 -15.57
N LEU A 221 44.37 8.53 -14.50
CA LEU A 221 45.11 9.38 -13.57
C LEU A 221 45.64 8.52 -12.41
N PRO A 222 46.87 8.78 -11.92
CA PRO A 222 47.54 7.97 -10.87
C PRO A 222 46.82 7.82 -9.52
N SER A 223 45.71 8.53 -9.28
CA SER A 223 44.89 8.43 -8.05
C SER A 223 44.12 7.11 -7.93
N ASP A 224 43.79 6.47 -9.05
CA ASP A 224 42.83 5.37 -9.09
C ASP A 224 43.38 4.06 -8.52
N ARG A 225 44.71 3.93 -8.44
CA ARG A 225 45.36 2.73 -7.90
C ARG A 225 45.22 2.64 -6.38
N MET A 226 45.28 3.79 -5.69
CA MET A 226 45.15 3.86 -4.22
C MET A 226 43.71 3.63 -3.77
N GLU A 227 42.73 4.13 -4.53
CA GLU A 227 41.31 3.94 -4.20
C GLU A 227 40.85 2.49 -4.41
N ARG A 228 41.41 1.77 -5.40
CA ARG A 228 41.12 0.34 -5.62
C ARG A 228 41.60 -0.52 -4.45
N GLU A 229 42.77 -0.25 -3.88
CA GLU A 229 43.27 -1.00 -2.70
C GLU A 229 42.42 -0.75 -1.44
N LEU A 230 41.85 0.45 -1.28
CA LEU A 230 40.93 0.76 -0.18
C LEU A 230 39.56 0.10 -0.38
N LEU A 231 39.06 0.09 -1.63
CA LEU A 231 37.79 -0.56 -1.97
C LEU A 231 37.87 -2.08 -1.86
N GLU A 232 38.98 -2.71 -2.21
CA GLU A 232 39.16 -4.17 -2.02
C GLU A 232 39.10 -4.56 -0.54
N LYS A 233 39.70 -3.76 0.35
CA LYS A 233 39.63 -3.97 1.80
C LYS A 233 38.22 -3.77 2.36
N GLU A 234 37.42 -2.87 1.78
CA GLU A 234 36.02 -2.68 2.18
C GLU A 234 35.09 -3.76 1.60
N VAL A 235 35.36 -4.26 0.38
CA VAL A 235 34.61 -5.35 -0.24
C VAL A 235 34.80 -6.66 0.55
N GLU A 236 36.03 -7.02 0.95
CA GLU A 236 36.27 -8.19 1.82
C GLU A 236 35.47 -8.13 3.14
N LYS A 237 35.35 -6.93 3.72
CA LYS A 237 34.59 -6.71 4.95
C LYS A 237 33.07 -6.84 4.76
N HIS A 238 32.59 -6.59 3.55
CA HIS A 238 31.16 -6.67 3.19
C HIS A 238 30.73 -8.03 2.61
N GLU A 239 31.64 -8.82 2.02
CA GLU A 239 31.31 -10.15 1.50
C GLU A 239 30.96 -11.17 2.60
N GLY A 240 31.53 -11.03 3.79
CA GLY A 240 31.10 -11.80 4.97
C GLY A 240 29.64 -11.58 5.39
N LYS A 241 28.99 -10.50 4.92
CA LYS A 241 27.56 -10.20 5.15
C LYS A 241 26.65 -10.53 3.97
N LYS A 242 27.18 -10.77 2.77
CA LYS A 242 26.34 -11.11 1.60
C LYS A 242 25.76 -12.53 1.69
N GLY A 243 26.49 -13.46 2.34
CA GLY A 243 26.02 -14.83 2.55
C GLY A 243 24.70 -14.95 3.32
N THR A 244 24.35 -13.96 4.15
CA THR A 244 23.09 -13.95 4.93
C THR A 244 21.94 -13.29 4.18
N LEU A 245 22.20 -12.34 3.28
CA LEU A 245 21.16 -11.64 2.52
C LEU A 245 20.61 -12.46 1.35
N ASP A 246 21.45 -13.29 0.72
CA ASP A 246 21.00 -14.16 -0.37
C ASP A 246 20.10 -15.33 0.11
N GLU A 247 20.23 -15.76 1.36
CA GLU A 247 19.29 -16.70 2.00
C GLU A 247 17.94 -16.05 2.30
N VAL A 248 17.93 -14.80 2.78
CA VAL A 248 16.70 -14.04 3.07
C VAL A 248 15.93 -13.70 1.79
N LEU A 249 16.62 -13.29 0.72
CA LEU A 249 15.99 -12.93 -0.55
C LEU A 249 15.48 -14.13 -1.37
N LYS A 250 15.99 -15.35 -1.13
CA LYS A 250 15.39 -16.57 -1.71
C LYS A 250 14.04 -16.92 -1.08
N GLY A 251 13.76 -16.49 0.16
CA GLY A 251 12.48 -16.70 0.84
C GLY A 251 11.31 -15.86 0.31
N GLU A 252 11.59 -14.67 -0.23
CA GLU A 252 10.53 -13.69 -0.57
C GLU A 252 10.03 -13.76 -2.03
N ARG A 253 10.72 -14.49 -2.92
CA ARG A 253 10.40 -14.50 -4.36
C ARG A 253 9.19 -15.35 -4.79
N ASN A 254 8.39 -15.88 -3.85
CA ASN A 254 7.22 -16.71 -4.16
C ASN A 254 5.85 -16.12 -3.79
N TRP A 255 5.77 -14.87 -3.29
CA TRP A 255 4.50 -14.31 -2.83
C TRP A 255 3.49 -13.96 -3.94
N TRP A 256 3.95 -13.77 -5.19
CA TRP A 256 3.10 -13.43 -6.34
C TRP A 256 2.43 -14.63 -7.04
N LYS A 257 2.74 -15.87 -6.63
CA LYS A 257 2.18 -17.09 -7.25
C LYS A 257 0.80 -17.50 -6.74
N PHE A 258 0.17 -16.69 -5.87
CA PHE A 258 -1.09 -17.00 -5.21
C PHE A 258 -2.26 -16.05 -5.56
N TRP A 259 -2.13 -15.22 -6.60
CA TRP A 259 -3.20 -14.35 -7.11
C TRP A 259 -3.50 -14.55 -8.59
#